data_AF-A0A9E1XSH1-F1
#
_entry.id   AF-A0A9E1XSH1-F1
#
_cell.length_a   1.000
_cell.length_b   1.000
_cell.length_c   1.000
_cell.angle_alpha   90.00
_cell.angle_beta   90.00
_cell.angle_gamma   90.00
#
_symmetry.space_group_name_H-M   'P 1'
#
loop_
_entity.id
_entity.type
_entity.pdbx_description
1 polymer ?
#
loop_
_entity_poly.entity_id
_entity_poly.type
_entity_poly.pdbx_seq_one_letter_code
_entity_poly.pdbx_strand_id
1 'polypeptide(L)'
;MAHPTEAQTAFAAGRVHKTTDAGRTWRHSSNGISGCRLQNVCFRPDDPNTFVVFYTDHGAAITRDGGDTFAWVKSLRSFHPMSCGPGDWDAAPGSKRILTSVGGWSKRQLVLSQDVGATWQVVRAEKAGYHCPMFHPQDPKVLYVSADKTGLRSDDGGQTWHSIAHAPRAICRGDGDILFAWRSLGKKEGGYPESEILKSTDRGATWRALPGRILGTPRALACDPRDGSRVYCATSYTGIWVFADGTWRLRTDKHGLTRDQFDVLLYASLAVDPTRPNIVYAGQMHCWEGRSGGVSRSTDFGLTWEDITGNLGPWLTVWSLSVSPHDGTVYIGTDYGTWRLPRPK
;
A
#
# COMPACT_ATOMS: atom_id res chain seq x y z
N MET A 1 -17.35 13.39 19.13
CA MET A 1 -18.78 13.49 19.50
C MET A 1 -18.89 13.45 21.01
N ALA A 2 -19.58 14.41 21.64
CA ALA A 2 -19.83 14.39 23.08
C ALA A 2 -20.88 13.31 23.43
N HIS A 3 -20.74 12.67 24.59
CA HIS A 3 -21.69 11.69 25.07
C HIS A 3 -23.02 12.38 25.44
N PRO A 4 -24.18 11.87 25.00
CA PRO A 4 -25.45 12.60 25.11
C PRO A 4 -25.96 12.78 26.54
N THR A 5 -25.39 12.08 27.53
CA THR A 5 -25.82 12.15 28.93
C THR A 5 -24.69 12.38 29.93
N GLU A 6 -23.43 12.49 29.48
CA GLU A 6 -22.28 12.69 30.37
C GLU A 6 -21.47 13.90 29.97
N ALA A 7 -21.61 14.98 30.74
CA ALA A 7 -21.10 16.31 30.42
C ALA A 7 -19.55 16.41 30.35
N GLN A 8 -18.82 15.40 30.86
CA GLN A 8 -17.35 15.34 30.85
C GLN A 8 -16.79 14.40 29.77
N THR A 9 -17.64 13.71 29.02
CA THR A 9 -17.24 12.62 28.12
C THR A 9 -17.38 13.06 26.68
N ALA A 10 -16.26 13.10 25.94
CA ALA A 10 -16.23 13.30 24.50
C ALA A 10 -15.35 12.26 23.80
N PHE A 11 -15.84 11.74 22.67
CA PHE A 11 -15.11 10.80 21.82
C PHE A 11 -14.40 11.53 20.68
N ALA A 12 -13.09 11.30 20.52
CA ALA A 12 -12.30 11.71 19.35
C ALA A 12 -12.05 10.51 18.41
N ALA A 13 -11.82 10.78 17.12
CA ALA A 13 -11.68 9.76 16.08
C ALA A 13 -10.34 9.01 16.18
N GLY A 14 -10.44 7.69 16.00
CA GLY A 14 -9.32 6.75 15.94
C GLY A 14 -9.29 5.76 17.08
N ARG A 15 -9.56 4.49 16.79
CA ARG A 15 -9.38 3.39 17.75
C ARG A 15 -8.58 2.25 17.10
N VAL A 16 -7.60 1.71 17.83
CA VAL A 16 -6.89 0.48 17.43
C VAL A 16 -7.74 -0.71 17.88
N HIS A 17 -8.03 -1.62 16.97
CA HIS A 17 -8.57 -2.93 17.33
C HIS A 17 -7.68 -4.04 16.79
N LYS A 18 -7.53 -5.09 17.59
CA LYS A 18 -6.71 -6.28 17.38
C LYS A 18 -7.61 -7.51 17.37
N THR A 19 -7.42 -8.41 16.42
CA THR A 19 -8.01 -9.76 16.45
C THR A 19 -6.96 -10.78 16.86
N THR A 20 -7.37 -11.90 17.46
CA THR A 20 -6.51 -13.08 17.74
C THR A 20 -7.06 -14.36 17.12
N ASP A 21 -8.09 -14.25 16.28
CA ASP A 21 -8.89 -15.34 15.74
C ASP A 21 -9.13 -15.20 14.22
N ALA A 22 -8.11 -14.71 13.51
CA ALA A 22 -8.12 -14.56 12.05
C ALA A 22 -9.24 -13.65 11.50
N GLY A 23 -9.59 -12.58 12.23
CA GLY A 23 -10.56 -11.58 11.78
C GLY A 23 -12.00 -11.87 12.16
N ARG A 24 -12.26 -12.97 12.89
CA ARG A 24 -13.61 -13.32 13.37
C ARG A 24 -14.09 -12.36 14.46
N THR A 25 -13.20 -11.95 15.37
CA THR A 25 -13.49 -10.93 16.40
C THR A 25 -12.33 -9.96 16.58
N TRP A 26 -12.63 -8.66 16.53
CA TRP A 26 -11.72 -7.55 16.78
C TRP A 26 -11.99 -6.94 18.16
N ARG A 27 -10.96 -6.80 19.00
CA ARG A 27 -11.00 -6.24 20.37
C ARG A 27 -10.19 -4.96 20.47
N HIS A 28 -10.56 -4.05 21.37
CA HIS A 28 -9.82 -2.81 21.63
C HIS A 28 -8.37 -3.08 22.06
N SER A 29 -7.42 -2.30 21.53
CA SER A 29 -6.06 -2.19 22.05
C SER A 29 -5.81 -0.74 22.46
N SER A 30 -5.50 -0.50 23.74
CA SER A 30 -5.43 0.84 24.33
C SER A 30 -4.10 1.57 24.15
N ASN A 31 -3.10 0.98 23.49
CA ASN A 31 -1.78 1.58 23.34
C ASN A 31 -1.44 1.66 21.86
N GLY A 32 -1.76 2.78 21.19
CA GLY A 32 -1.39 2.94 19.79
C GLY A 32 -2.02 4.15 19.09
N ILE A 33 -1.39 4.57 17.99
CA ILE A 33 -1.90 5.64 17.12
C ILE A 33 -3.03 5.05 16.27
N SER A 34 -4.20 5.66 16.35
CA SER A 34 -5.36 5.30 15.51
C SER A 34 -6.08 6.56 15.04
N GLY A 35 -6.90 6.41 13.99
CA GLY A 35 -7.73 7.51 13.44
C GLY A 35 -7.10 8.29 12.29
N CYS A 36 -5.96 7.84 11.79
CA CYS A 36 -5.26 8.50 10.71
C CYS A 36 -5.30 7.61 9.46
N ARG A 37 -5.62 8.21 8.30
CA ARG A 37 -5.58 7.50 7.01
C ARG A 37 -4.16 7.05 6.70
N LEU A 38 -3.93 5.74 6.79
CA LEU A 38 -2.67 5.07 6.48
C LEU A 38 -2.32 5.16 4.99
N GLN A 39 -1.07 5.47 4.69
CA GLN A 39 -0.48 5.33 3.35
C GLN A 39 0.10 3.93 3.17
N ASN A 40 0.99 3.49 4.08
CA ASN A 40 1.50 2.13 4.16
C ASN A 40 2.25 1.87 5.48
N VAL A 41 2.60 0.61 5.71
CA VAL A 41 3.58 0.19 6.72
C VAL A 41 4.83 -0.33 6.00
N CYS A 42 6.02 0.05 6.47
CA CYS A 42 7.27 -0.58 6.05
C CYS A 42 7.96 -1.26 7.23
N PHE A 43 8.40 -2.51 7.02
CA PHE A 43 8.98 -3.36 8.04
C PHE A 43 10.49 -3.37 7.94
N ARG A 44 11.16 -3.36 9.10
CA ARG A 44 12.59 -3.61 9.13
C ARG A 44 12.86 -5.07 8.74
N PRO A 45 13.78 -5.37 7.80
CA PRO A 45 13.94 -6.73 7.26
C PRO A 45 14.45 -7.79 8.26
N ASP A 46 15.18 -7.38 9.29
CA ASP A 46 15.88 -8.24 10.24
C ASP A 46 15.31 -8.17 11.67
N ASP A 47 14.26 -7.37 11.88
CA ASP A 47 13.73 -7.08 13.21
C ASP A 47 12.19 -6.98 13.15
N PRO A 48 11.47 -8.02 13.62
CA PRO A 48 10.01 -8.02 13.60
C PRO A 48 9.38 -7.00 14.55
N ASN A 49 10.15 -6.45 15.50
CA ASN A 49 9.64 -5.50 16.47
C ASN A 49 9.68 -4.06 15.96
N THR A 50 10.48 -3.77 14.92
CA THR A 50 10.66 -2.41 14.41
C THR A 50 10.01 -2.23 13.04
N PHE A 51 9.05 -1.30 12.96
CA PHE A 51 8.45 -0.89 11.69
C PHE A 51 7.91 0.54 11.76
N VAL A 52 7.79 1.18 10.60
CA VAL A 52 7.24 2.54 10.47
C VAL A 52 5.89 2.51 9.78
N VAL A 53 4.98 3.33 10.30
CA VAL A 53 3.63 3.55 9.80
C VAL A 53 3.55 4.97 9.26
N PHE A 54 3.19 5.13 7.99
CA PHE A 54 3.09 6.44 7.33
C PHE A 54 1.63 6.86 7.16
N TYR A 55 1.32 8.09 7.52
CA TYR A 55 -0.03 8.64 7.49
C TYR A 55 -0.14 9.82 6.53
N THR A 56 -1.30 9.90 5.89
CA THR A 56 -1.62 10.95 4.91
C THR A 56 -1.58 12.34 5.52
N ASP A 57 -2.09 12.50 6.74
CA ASP A 57 -2.29 13.80 7.40
C ASP A 57 -1.69 13.90 8.81
N HIS A 58 -0.91 12.91 9.26
CA HIS A 58 -0.33 12.94 10.62
C HIS A 58 1.17 12.60 10.72
N GLY A 59 1.86 12.55 9.59
CA GLY A 59 3.28 12.26 9.50
C GLY A 59 3.54 10.76 9.54
N ALA A 60 4.56 10.34 10.29
CA ALA A 60 4.87 8.93 10.49
C ALA A 60 5.02 8.60 11.96
N ALA A 61 4.84 7.33 12.31
CA ALA A 61 5.11 6.80 13.62
C ALA A 61 5.90 5.49 13.52
N ILE A 62 6.74 5.23 14.52
CA ILE A 62 7.59 4.06 14.60
C ILE A 62 7.25 3.26 15.86
N THR A 63 7.21 1.94 15.72
CA THR A 63 7.21 1.00 16.84
C THR A 63 8.56 0.30 16.92
N ARG A 64 8.92 -0.16 18.12
CA ARG A 64 10.11 -0.97 18.41
C ARG A 64 9.77 -2.20 19.27
N ASP A 65 8.50 -2.50 19.43
CA ASP A 65 7.96 -3.55 20.30
C ASP A 65 6.89 -4.39 19.58
N GLY A 66 6.94 -4.47 18.25
CA GLY A 66 6.02 -5.33 17.48
C GLY A 66 4.61 -4.75 17.35
N GLY A 67 4.48 -3.43 17.52
CA GLY A 67 3.22 -2.71 17.40
C GLY A 67 2.41 -2.62 18.68
N ASP A 68 3.03 -2.89 19.84
CA ASP A 68 2.39 -2.70 21.15
C ASP A 68 2.39 -1.23 21.57
N THR A 69 3.39 -0.45 21.16
CA THR A 69 3.44 1.01 21.31
C THR A 69 4.02 1.69 20.07
N PHE A 70 3.65 2.97 19.89
CA PHE A 70 4.11 3.79 18.76
C PHE A 70 4.58 5.16 19.23
N ALA A 71 5.69 5.63 18.66
CA ALA A 71 6.22 6.97 18.85
C ALA A 71 6.16 7.77 17.55
N TRP A 72 5.68 9.01 17.61
CA TRP A 72 5.70 9.91 16.45
C TRP A 72 7.13 10.22 16.01
N VAL A 73 7.38 10.14 14.70
CA VAL A 73 8.64 10.55 14.08
C VAL A 73 8.67 12.09 13.98
N LYS A 74 8.99 12.74 15.10
CA LYS A 74 8.97 14.21 15.22
C LYS A 74 9.90 14.90 14.23
N SER A 75 11.02 14.28 13.87
CA SER A 75 12.00 14.81 12.92
C SER A 75 11.45 14.95 11.50
N LEU A 76 10.40 14.22 11.10
CA LEU A 76 9.73 14.44 9.81
C LEU A 76 8.83 15.68 9.83
N ARG A 77 8.30 16.05 11.00
CA ARG A 77 7.38 17.19 11.13
C ARG A 77 8.06 18.54 10.92
N SER A 78 9.37 18.62 11.00
CA SER A 78 10.14 19.83 10.67
C SER A 78 10.09 20.16 9.18
N PHE A 79 9.93 19.17 8.30
CA PHE A 79 9.79 19.39 6.85
C PHE A 79 8.38 19.81 6.46
N HIS A 80 7.38 19.21 7.10
CA HIS A 80 5.98 19.55 6.93
C HIS A 80 5.16 19.00 8.12
N PRO A 81 4.29 19.81 8.75
CA PRO A 81 3.74 19.48 10.07
C PRO A 81 2.77 18.29 10.09
N MET A 82 2.17 17.94 8.94
CA MET A 82 1.03 17.02 8.89
C MET A 82 1.17 15.89 7.85
N SER A 83 1.45 16.17 6.57
CA SER A 83 1.42 15.11 5.54
C SER A 83 2.75 14.41 5.28
N CYS A 84 2.70 13.07 5.21
CA CYS A 84 3.76 12.19 4.72
C CYS A 84 3.18 11.28 3.63
N GLY A 85 3.94 11.08 2.56
CA GLY A 85 3.66 10.04 1.58
C GLY A 85 4.00 8.65 2.15
N PRO A 86 3.76 7.59 1.36
CA PRO A 86 4.22 6.27 1.74
C PRO A 86 5.74 6.22 1.77
N GLY A 87 6.28 5.26 2.50
CA GLY A 87 7.72 5.00 2.56
C GLY A 87 8.08 3.56 2.24
N ASP A 88 9.35 3.30 2.02
CA ASP A 88 9.89 1.94 1.92
C ASP A 88 11.11 1.81 2.83
N TRP A 89 11.36 0.58 3.29
CA TRP A 89 12.54 0.24 4.05
C TRP A 89 13.47 -0.57 3.14
N ASP A 90 14.75 -0.22 3.14
CA ASP A 90 15.76 -0.96 2.40
C ASP A 90 15.80 -2.42 2.83
N ALA A 91 15.65 -3.35 1.88
CA ALA A 91 15.51 -4.77 2.14
C ALA A 91 16.80 -5.45 2.60
N ALA A 92 17.95 -4.76 2.51
CA ALA A 92 19.23 -5.31 2.95
C ALA A 92 19.22 -5.66 4.46
N PRO A 93 19.72 -6.84 4.88
CA PRO A 93 19.82 -7.19 6.29
C PRO A 93 20.60 -6.14 7.11
N GLY A 94 20.06 -5.77 8.26
CA GLY A 94 20.66 -4.73 9.12
C GLY A 94 20.50 -3.30 8.61
N SER A 95 19.82 -3.09 7.47
CA SER A 95 19.66 -1.74 6.93
C SER A 95 18.83 -0.86 7.85
N LYS A 96 19.31 0.37 8.00
CA LYS A 96 18.67 1.43 8.78
C LYS A 96 18.03 2.48 7.87
N ARG A 97 18.00 2.21 6.56
CA ARG A 97 17.62 3.17 5.53
C ARG A 97 16.12 3.12 5.26
N ILE A 98 15.50 4.30 5.34
CA ILE A 98 14.06 4.48 5.10
C ILE A 98 13.90 5.66 4.15
N LEU A 99 13.21 5.46 3.03
CA LEU A 99 12.91 6.48 2.04
C LEU A 99 11.43 6.83 2.11
N THR A 100 11.09 8.11 2.16
CA THR A 100 9.70 8.57 2.06
C THR A 100 9.64 9.94 1.37
N SER A 101 8.42 10.44 1.18
CA SER A 101 8.18 11.79 0.69
C SER A 101 7.42 12.62 1.72
N VAL A 102 7.80 13.89 1.86
CA VAL A 102 7.18 14.82 2.84
C VAL A 102 6.79 16.12 2.16
N GLY A 103 5.68 16.73 2.57
CA GLY A 103 5.18 17.96 1.97
C GLY A 103 3.66 18.00 1.90
N GLY A 104 3.10 18.78 0.99
CA GLY A 104 1.66 18.83 0.77
C GLY A 104 1.12 17.59 0.05
N TRP A 105 -0.18 17.55 -0.20
CA TRP A 105 -0.83 16.40 -0.83
C TRP A 105 -0.37 16.12 -2.27
N SER A 106 -0.06 17.17 -3.04
CA SER A 106 0.32 17.09 -4.45
C SER A 106 1.79 17.41 -4.72
N LYS A 107 2.49 18.04 -3.77
CA LYS A 107 3.88 18.50 -3.94
C LYS A 107 4.69 18.14 -2.70
N ARG A 108 5.56 17.15 -2.85
CA ARG A 108 6.41 16.60 -1.78
C ARG A 108 7.87 16.60 -2.22
N GLN A 109 8.78 16.71 -1.26
CA GLN A 109 10.22 16.45 -1.41
C GLN A 109 10.52 15.01 -0.99
N LEU A 110 11.64 14.44 -1.45
CA LEU A 110 12.11 13.13 -1.01
C LEU A 110 13.08 13.27 0.15
N VAL A 111 12.85 12.47 1.18
CA VAL A 111 13.71 12.40 2.37
C VAL A 111 14.12 10.97 2.65
N LEU A 112 15.37 10.81 3.07
CA LEU A 112 15.97 9.53 3.45
C LEU A 112 16.43 9.61 4.91
N SER A 113 16.13 8.60 5.69
CA SER A 113 16.78 8.34 6.97
C SER A 113 17.84 7.25 6.79
N GLN A 114 18.91 7.32 7.56
CA GLN A 114 19.95 6.28 7.64
C GLN A 114 20.10 5.69 9.05
N ASP A 115 19.21 6.07 9.96
CA ASP A 115 19.30 5.81 11.40
C ASP A 115 17.93 5.41 11.97
N VAL A 116 17.17 4.61 11.22
CA VAL A 116 15.90 4.02 11.68
C VAL A 116 14.87 5.12 12.01
N GLY A 117 14.83 6.16 11.17
CA GLY A 117 13.89 7.27 11.26
C GLY A 117 14.20 8.30 12.35
N ALA A 118 15.36 8.25 13.02
CA ALA A 118 15.72 9.23 14.03
C ALA A 118 16.00 10.60 13.38
N THR A 119 16.80 10.64 12.32
CA THR A 119 17.08 11.82 11.51
C THR A 119 16.75 11.57 10.04
N TRP A 120 16.52 12.66 9.31
CA TRP A 120 16.10 12.64 7.92
C TRP A 120 16.83 13.74 7.15
N GLN A 121 17.29 13.40 5.95
CA GLN A 121 17.95 14.31 5.03
C GLN A 121 17.17 14.40 3.72
N VAL A 122 17.07 15.61 3.17
CA VAL A 122 16.48 15.81 1.85
C VAL A 122 17.42 15.23 0.81
N VAL A 123 16.94 14.23 0.07
CA VAL A 123 17.66 13.61 -1.05
C VAL A 123 17.17 14.12 -2.40
N ARG A 124 16.02 14.80 -2.42
CA ARG A 124 15.54 15.59 -3.56
C ARG A 124 14.63 16.71 -3.10
N ALA A 125 15.09 17.94 -3.25
CA ALA A 125 14.36 19.15 -2.82
C ALA A 125 13.27 19.58 -3.80
N GLU A 126 13.41 19.24 -5.09
CA GLU A 126 12.40 19.51 -6.11
C GLU A 126 11.09 18.82 -5.71
N LYS A 127 10.00 19.60 -5.69
CA LYS A 127 8.71 19.10 -5.22
C LYS A 127 7.84 18.62 -6.38
N ALA A 128 7.41 17.37 -6.30
CA ALA A 128 6.48 16.77 -7.27
C ALA A 128 5.49 15.82 -6.56
N GLY A 129 4.59 15.19 -7.33
CA GLY A 129 3.69 14.15 -6.83
C GLY A 129 4.43 12.83 -6.59
N TYR A 130 5.21 12.76 -5.51
CA TYR A 130 5.91 11.52 -5.13
C TYR A 130 4.98 10.57 -4.36
N HIS A 131 4.78 9.36 -4.91
CA HIS A 131 3.76 8.43 -4.42
C HIS A 131 4.23 7.03 -4.08
N CYS A 132 5.27 6.48 -4.69
CA CYS A 132 5.66 5.08 -4.49
C CYS A 132 7.18 4.97 -4.43
N PRO A 133 7.82 5.44 -3.35
CA PRO A 133 9.25 5.18 -3.15
C PRO A 133 9.46 3.68 -2.93
N MET A 134 10.49 3.11 -3.57
CA MET A 134 10.84 1.71 -3.47
C MET A 134 12.36 1.55 -3.51
N PHE A 135 12.90 0.74 -2.60
CA PHE A 135 14.27 0.25 -2.68
C PHE A 135 14.33 -0.95 -3.61
N HIS A 136 15.40 -1.04 -4.41
CA HIS A 136 15.70 -2.27 -5.12
C HIS A 136 16.13 -3.36 -4.12
N PRO A 137 15.42 -4.51 -4.07
CA PRO A 137 15.60 -5.50 -3.00
C PRO A 137 16.96 -6.21 -2.99
N GLN A 138 17.67 -6.29 -4.12
CA GLN A 138 19.01 -6.91 -4.22
C GLN A 138 20.15 -5.90 -4.41
N ASP A 139 19.88 -4.60 -4.52
CA ASP A 139 20.88 -3.58 -4.85
C ASP A 139 20.52 -2.26 -4.12
N PRO A 140 21.01 -2.05 -2.89
CA PRO A 140 20.58 -0.93 -2.06
C PRO A 140 20.93 0.45 -2.62
N LYS A 141 21.76 0.53 -3.66
CA LYS A 141 22.05 1.80 -4.36
C LYS A 141 20.93 2.19 -5.31
N VAL A 142 20.14 1.24 -5.78
CA VAL A 142 19.08 1.52 -6.74
C VAL A 142 17.77 1.84 -6.03
N LEU A 143 17.22 3.02 -6.33
CA LEU A 143 15.96 3.50 -5.77
C LEU A 143 15.01 3.88 -6.90
N TYR A 144 13.72 3.67 -6.68
CA TYR A 144 12.66 4.08 -7.60
C TYR A 144 11.63 4.95 -6.90
N VAL A 145 11.07 5.91 -7.61
CA VAL A 145 9.94 6.71 -7.10
C VAL A 145 8.96 7.00 -8.24
N SER A 146 7.68 6.73 -8.03
CA SER A 146 6.60 7.31 -8.86
C SER A 146 6.55 8.83 -8.70
N ALA A 147 6.66 9.57 -9.81
CA ALA A 147 6.61 11.04 -9.87
C ALA A 147 5.55 11.48 -10.89
N ASP A 148 4.36 11.84 -10.43
CA ASP A 148 3.23 12.21 -11.29
C ASP A 148 2.89 11.12 -12.34
N LYS A 149 3.15 11.39 -13.62
CA LYS A 149 2.94 10.46 -14.75
C LYS A 149 4.23 9.70 -15.16
N THR A 150 5.38 10.13 -14.68
CA THR A 150 6.69 9.53 -14.96
C THR A 150 7.28 8.89 -13.69
N GLY A 151 8.46 8.33 -13.79
CA GLY A 151 9.20 7.85 -12.62
C GLY A 151 10.55 8.54 -12.48
N LEU A 152 11.15 8.36 -11.32
CA LEU A 152 12.55 8.65 -11.08
C LEU A 152 13.27 7.35 -10.69
N ARG A 153 14.53 7.24 -11.11
CA ARG A 153 15.47 6.24 -10.62
C ARG A 153 16.71 6.93 -10.08
N SER A 154 17.28 6.38 -9.03
CA SER A 154 18.64 6.67 -8.56
C SER A 154 19.45 5.39 -8.63
N ASP A 155 20.73 5.49 -9.00
CA ASP A 155 21.68 4.36 -9.04
C ASP A 155 22.81 4.53 -7.99
N ASP A 156 22.73 5.54 -7.12
CA ASP A 156 23.78 5.94 -6.16
C ASP A 156 23.24 6.15 -4.73
N GLY A 157 22.10 5.53 -4.42
CA GLY A 157 21.50 5.56 -3.09
C GLY A 157 20.72 6.84 -2.77
N GLY A 158 20.33 7.59 -3.81
CA GLY A 158 19.51 8.79 -3.72
C GLY A 158 20.29 10.10 -3.81
N GLN A 159 21.57 10.08 -4.18
CA GLN A 159 22.38 11.30 -4.33
C GLN A 159 22.04 12.00 -5.64
N THR A 160 21.89 11.25 -6.73
CA THR A 160 21.42 11.72 -8.03
C THR A 160 20.24 10.91 -8.52
N TRP A 161 19.46 11.54 -9.39
CA TRP A 161 18.18 11.00 -9.87
C TRP A 161 17.96 11.37 -11.33
N HIS A 162 17.57 10.40 -12.14
CA HIS A 162 17.19 10.58 -13.54
C HIS A 162 15.75 10.12 -13.78
N SER A 163 15.13 10.70 -14.80
CA SER A 163 13.77 10.37 -15.18
C SER A 163 13.70 9.03 -15.90
N ILE A 164 12.65 8.26 -15.62
CA ILE A 164 12.24 7.07 -16.36
C ILE A 164 10.84 7.27 -16.93
N ALA A 165 10.57 6.66 -18.09
CA ALA A 165 9.41 6.99 -18.92
C ALA A 165 8.05 6.82 -18.23
N HIS A 166 7.94 5.88 -17.30
CA HIS A 166 6.69 5.55 -16.62
C HIS A 166 6.85 5.53 -15.10
N ALA A 167 5.81 5.93 -14.40
CA ALA A 167 5.71 5.89 -12.95
C ALA A 167 5.68 4.43 -12.46
N PRO A 168 6.72 3.93 -11.75
CA PRO A 168 6.72 2.56 -11.25
C PRO A 168 5.78 2.43 -10.05
N ARG A 169 4.87 1.46 -10.11
CA ARG A 169 3.77 1.26 -9.15
C ARG A 169 3.88 -0.05 -8.37
N ALA A 170 4.69 -0.99 -8.85
CA ALA A 170 5.09 -2.18 -8.14
C ALA A 170 6.48 -2.65 -8.60
N ILE A 171 7.16 -3.40 -7.75
CA ILE A 171 8.47 -4.00 -7.99
C ILE A 171 8.41 -5.49 -7.60
N CYS A 172 9.03 -6.36 -8.40
CA CYS A 172 9.15 -7.77 -8.03
C CYS A 172 10.21 -7.91 -6.93
N ARG A 173 9.81 -8.42 -5.75
CA ARG A 173 10.76 -8.50 -4.62
C ARG A 173 11.88 -9.52 -4.85
N GLY A 174 11.66 -10.55 -5.67
CA GLY A 174 12.66 -11.56 -6.05
C GLY A 174 13.62 -11.11 -7.15
N ASP A 175 13.25 -10.08 -7.92
CA ASP A 175 14.08 -9.47 -8.96
C ASP A 175 13.73 -7.98 -9.09
N GLY A 176 14.53 -7.14 -8.45
CA GLY A 176 14.33 -5.69 -8.38
C GLY A 176 14.45 -4.95 -9.71
N ASP A 177 14.96 -5.60 -10.76
CA ASP A 177 15.02 -5.01 -12.10
C ASP A 177 13.64 -5.02 -12.78
N ILE A 178 12.71 -5.82 -12.25
CA ILE A 178 11.35 -5.95 -12.76
C ILE A 178 10.42 -4.95 -12.07
N LEU A 179 9.92 -4.01 -12.87
CA LEU A 179 8.97 -2.98 -12.45
C LEU A 179 7.68 -3.06 -13.23
N PHE A 180 6.58 -2.65 -12.58
CA PHE A 180 5.27 -2.54 -13.22
C PHE A 180 4.71 -1.13 -13.11
N ALA A 181 4.06 -0.69 -14.17
CA ALA A 181 3.36 0.59 -14.27
C ALA A 181 2.04 0.38 -15.02
N TRP A 182 1.23 1.44 -15.14
CA TRP A 182 0.06 1.41 -16.03
C TRP A 182 -0.03 2.68 -16.87
N ARG A 183 -0.75 2.57 -17.98
CA ARG A 183 -1.12 3.68 -18.85
C ARG A 183 -2.62 3.64 -19.10
N SER A 184 -3.31 4.75 -18.83
CA SER A 184 -4.72 4.92 -19.17
C SER A 184 -4.88 5.16 -20.68
N LEU A 185 -5.81 4.47 -21.31
CA LEU A 185 -6.13 4.60 -22.73
C LEU A 185 -7.42 5.41 -22.99
N GLY A 186 -8.00 5.97 -21.93
CA GLY A 186 -9.30 6.65 -21.99
C GLY A 186 -10.46 5.67 -21.87
N LYS A 187 -11.66 6.14 -22.22
CA LYS A 187 -12.92 5.40 -22.09
C LYS A 187 -13.70 5.53 -23.39
N LYS A 188 -14.25 4.42 -23.89
CA LYS A 188 -15.24 4.43 -24.97
C LYS A 188 -16.61 4.83 -24.43
N GLU A 189 -17.45 5.41 -25.28
CA GLU A 189 -18.82 5.76 -24.92
C GLU A 189 -19.58 4.52 -24.38
N GLY A 190 -20.30 4.69 -23.27
CA GLY A 190 -20.98 3.58 -22.58
C GLY A 190 -20.08 2.52 -21.92
N GLY A 191 -18.76 2.57 -22.12
CA GLY A 191 -17.83 1.55 -21.62
C GLY A 191 -17.15 1.88 -20.27
N TYR A 192 -16.32 0.95 -19.80
CA TYR A 192 -15.37 1.23 -18.72
C TYR A 192 -14.09 1.87 -19.29
N PRO A 193 -13.32 2.61 -18.48
CA PRO A 193 -11.96 3.02 -18.85
C PRO A 193 -11.12 1.81 -19.23
N GLU A 194 -10.30 1.94 -20.27
CA GLU A 194 -9.33 0.92 -20.68
C GLU A 194 -7.94 1.32 -20.17
N SER A 195 -7.13 0.34 -19.78
CA SER A 195 -5.73 0.57 -19.39
C SER A 195 -4.82 -0.57 -19.83
N GLU A 196 -3.56 -0.23 -20.06
CA GLU A 196 -2.48 -1.18 -20.27
C GLU A 196 -1.59 -1.23 -19.03
N ILE A 197 -1.16 -2.43 -18.66
CA ILE A 197 -0.13 -2.62 -17.66
C ILE A 197 1.20 -2.79 -18.39
N LEU A 198 2.20 -2.02 -17.97
CA LEU A 198 3.52 -1.99 -18.54
C LEU A 198 4.48 -2.72 -17.61
N LYS A 199 5.43 -3.46 -18.19
CA LYS A 199 6.51 -4.16 -17.49
C LYS A 199 7.85 -3.65 -18.00
N SER A 200 8.76 -3.34 -17.10
CA SER A 200 10.19 -3.20 -17.36
C SER A 200 10.91 -4.39 -16.74
N THR A 201 12.02 -4.81 -17.34
CA THR A 201 12.93 -5.85 -16.84
C THR A 201 14.38 -5.35 -16.81
N ASP A 202 14.56 -4.03 -16.86
CA ASP A 202 15.85 -3.35 -17.02
C ASP A 202 15.89 -2.06 -16.20
N ARG A 203 15.38 -2.13 -14.96
CA ARG A 203 15.39 -1.02 -13.99
C ARG A 203 14.68 0.22 -14.52
N GLY A 204 13.59 0.05 -15.27
CA GLY A 204 12.78 1.13 -15.81
C GLY A 204 13.36 1.84 -17.04
N ALA A 205 14.43 1.32 -17.65
CA ALA A 205 15.03 1.90 -18.85
C ALA A 205 14.12 1.73 -20.07
N THR A 206 13.54 0.53 -20.25
CA THR A 206 12.55 0.25 -21.28
C THR A 206 11.30 -0.39 -20.69
N TRP A 207 10.17 -0.18 -21.37
CA TRP A 207 8.86 -0.65 -20.92
C TRP A 207 8.11 -1.29 -22.07
N ARG A 208 7.49 -2.44 -21.79
CA ARG A 208 6.64 -3.16 -22.75
C ARG A 208 5.27 -3.38 -22.14
N ALA A 209 4.22 -3.17 -22.92
CA ALA A 209 2.87 -3.52 -22.47
C ALA A 209 2.76 -5.04 -22.34
N LEU A 210 2.16 -5.50 -21.25
CA LEU A 210 1.70 -6.88 -21.14
C LEU A 210 0.58 -7.11 -22.17
N PRO A 211 0.48 -8.31 -22.77
CA PRO A 211 -0.54 -8.61 -23.77
C PRO A 211 -1.96 -8.31 -23.27
N GLY A 212 -2.77 -7.66 -24.12
CA GLY A 212 -4.15 -7.34 -23.81
C GLY A 212 -4.34 -6.03 -23.03
N ARG A 213 -5.59 -5.76 -22.66
CA ARG A 213 -6.01 -4.58 -21.91
C ARG A 213 -6.88 -5.00 -20.74
N ILE A 214 -6.86 -4.20 -19.69
CA ILE A 214 -7.79 -4.33 -18.58
C ILE A 214 -8.86 -3.24 -18.64
N LEU A 215 -10.04 -3.56 -18.12
CA LEU A 215 -11.15 -2.62 -17.98
C LEU A 215 -11.23 -2.12 -16.55
N GLY A 216 -11.62 -0.86 -16.38
CA GLY A 216 -11.65 -0.18 -15.09
C GLY A 216 -10.42 0.69 -14.88
N THR A 217 -10.50 1.60 -13.91
CA THR A 217 -9.38 2.50 -13.57
C THR A 217 -8.44 1.79 -12.61
N PRO A 218 -7.16 1.54 -12.95
CA PRO A 218 -6.20 0.96 -12.03
C PRO A 218 -6.04 1.81 -10.76
N ARG A 219 -6.07 1.16 -9.59
CA ARG A 219 -5.87 1.79 -8.28
C ARG A 219 -4.60 1.29 -7.59
N ALA A 220 -4.33 -0.01 -7.69
CA ALA A 220 -3.13 -0.62 -7.13
C ALA A 220 -2.62 -1.72 -8.06
N LEU A 221 -1.29 -1.87 -8.08
CA LEU A 221 -0.61 -3.04 -8.63
C LEU A 221 0.11 -3.77 -7.50
N ALA A 222 0.05 -5.08 -7.55
CA ALA A 222 0.93 -5.96 -6.79
C ALA A 222 1.44 -7.04 -7.73
N CYS A 223 2.60 -7.62 -7.45
CA CYS A 223 3.11 -8.75 -8.20
C CYS A 223 3.50 -9.86 -7.25
N ASP A 224 3.57 -11.07 -7.77
CA ASP A 224 4.09 -12.20 -7.03
C ASP A 224 5.58 -11.91 -6.69
N PRO A 225 5.96 -11.91 -5.40
CA PRO A 225 7.31 -11.57 -4.98
C PRO A 225 8.37 -12.58 -5.44
N ARG A 226 7.98 -13.78 -5.89
CA ARG A 226 8.89 -14.83 -6.37
C ARG A 226 8.82 -15.04 -7.87
N ASP A 227 7.77 -14.52 -8.51
CA ASP A 227 7.50 -14.72 -9.93
C ASP A 227 7.05 -13.42 -10.60
N GLY A 228 8.00 -12.75 -11.27
CA GLY A 228 7.72 -11.54 -12.04
C GLY A 228 6.80 -11.76 -13.26
N SER A 229 6.27 -12.95 -13.50
CA SER A 229 5.27 -13.21 -14.55
C SER A 229 3.82 -13.09 -14.06
N ARG A 230 3.57 -13.03 -12.73
CA ARG A 230 2.23 -12.89 -12.16
C ARG A 230 2.00 -11.51 -11.55
N VAL A 231 0.94 -10.85 -12.00
CA VAL A 231 0.59 -9.47 -11.59
C VAL A 231 -0.89 -9.37 -11.27
N TYR A 232 -1.20 -8.59 -10.26
CA TYR A 232 -2.55 -8.30 -9.80
C TYR A 232 -2.83 -6.82 -9.96
N CYS A 233 -3.99 -6.46 -10.49
CA CYS A 233 -4.44 -5.08 -10.60
C CYS A 233 -5.83 -4.92 -9.98
N ALA A 234 -5.90 -4.14 -8.90
CA ALA A 234 -7.17 -3.70 -8.35
C ALA A 234 -7.64 -2.48 -9.14
N THR A 235 -8.91 -2.51 -9.51
CA THR A 235 -9.49 -1.47 -10.35
C THR A 235 -10.75 -0.89 -9.73
N SER A 236 -11.06 0.33 -10.13
CA SER A 236 -12.40 0.86 -9.97
C SER A 236 -13.33 0.28 -11.03
N TYR A 237 -14.52 -0.11 -10.56
CA TYR A 237 -15.71 -0.49 -11.32
C TYR A 237 -15.79 -1.91 -11.85
N THR A 238 -14.68 -2.65 -12.01
CA THR A 238 -14.72 -3.98 -12.62
C THR A 238 -14.26 -5.11 -11.70
N GLY A 239 -13.45 -4.81 -10.68
CA GLY A 239 -12.93 -5.78 -9.72
C GLY A 239 -11.41 -5.92 -9.78
N ILE A 240 -10.92 -7.16 -9.75
CA ILE A 240 -9.49 -7.46 -9.71
C ILE A 240 -9.10 -8.21 -10.97
N TRP A 241 -8.07 -7.73 -11.65
CA TRP A 241 -7.48 -8.41 -12.79
C TRP A 241 -6.25 -9.19 -12.34
N VAL A 242 -6.16 -10.45 -12.76
CA VAL A 242 -5.01 -11.33 -12.52
C VAL A 242 -4.36 -11.65 -13.85
N PHE A 243 -3.10 -11.28 -14.00
CA PHE A 243 -2.26 -11.70 -15.11
C PHE A 243 -1.46 -12.94 -14.70
N ALA A 244 -1.65 -14.03 -15.42
CA ALA A 244 -0.89 -15.25 -15.29
C ALA A 244 -0.91 -15.98 -16.63
N ASP A 245 0.12 -16.77 -16.91
CA ASP A 245 0.22 -17.58 -18.13
C ASP A 245 0.08 -16.75 -19.43
N GLY A 246 0.54 -15.49 -19.39
CA GLY A 246 0.49 -14.58 -20.53
C GLY A 246 -0.87 -13.93 -20.80
N THR A 247 -1.89 -14.13 -19.94
CA THR A 247 -3.24 -13.60 -20.16
C THR A 247 -3.86 -12.94 -18.93
N TRP A 248 -4.73 -11.97 -19.17
CA TRP A 248 -5.52 -11.29 -18.14
C TRP A 248 -6.84 -12.02 -17.88
N ARG A 249 -7.14 -12.27 -16.61
CA ARG A 249 -8.41 -12.86 -16.16
C ARG A 249 -9.06 -11.94 -15.13
N LEU A 250 -10.29 -11.50 -15.39
CA LEU A 250 -11.07 -10.67 -14.47
C LEU A 250 -11.68 -11.53 -13.34
N ARG A 251 -11.66 -10.99 -12.13
CA ARG A 251 -12.33 -11.51 -10.94
C ARG A 251 -13.40 -10.54 -10.50
N THR A 252 -14.56 -11.09 -10.18
CA THR A 252 -15.79 -10.38 -9.82
C THR A 252 -16.48 -11.09 -8.64
N ASP A 253 -17.70 -10.69 -8.34
CA ASP A 253 -18.67 -11.43 -7.50
C ASP A 253 -18.78 -12.93 -7.78
N LYS A 254 -18.73 -13.35 -9.03
CA LYS A 254 -18.71 -14.78 -9.42
C LYS A 254 -17.49 -15.54 -8.89
N HIS A 255 -16.48 -14.82 -8.43
CA HIS A 255 -15.23 -15.35 -7.89
C HIS A 255 -15.07 -15.03 -6.39
N GLY A 256 -16.15 -14.60 -5.73
CA GLY A 256 -16.17 -14.33 -4.28
C GLY A 256 -15.76 -12.92 -3.87
N LEU A 257 -15.58 -11.99 -4.82
CA LEU A 257 -15.49 -10.57 -4.48
C LEU A 257 -16.86 -10.03 -4.07
N THR A 258 -16.87 -9.00 -3.24
CA THR A 258 -18.11 -8.34 -2.80
C THR A 258 -18.36 -7.10 -3.64
N ARG A 259 -19.62 -6.78 -3.91
CA ARG A 259 -20.02 -5.49 -4.46
C ARG A 259 -20.29 -4.52 -3.32
N ASP A 260 -20.07 -3.23 -3.56
CA ASP A 260 -20.47 -2.18 -2.63
C ASP A 260 -22.00 -1.94 -2.68
N GLN A 261 -22.50 -1.01 -1.86
CA GLN A 261 -23.94 -0.70 -1.82
C GLN A 261 -24.53 -0.14 -3.14
N PHE A 262 -23.67 0.30 -4.06
CA PHE A 262 -24.06 0.83 -5.37
C PHE A 262 -23.92 -0.24 -6.46
N ASP A 263 -23.75 -1.51 -6.07
CA ASP A 263 -23.56 -2.66 -6.95
C ASP A 263 -22.23 -2.60 -7.75
N VAL A 264 -21.22 -1.91 -7.22
CA VAL A 264 -19.93 -1.68 -7.88
C VAL A 264 -18.82 -2.53 -7.27
N LEU A 265 -17.94 -3.07 -8.12
CA LEU A 265 -16.68 -3.71 -7.72
C LEU A 265 -15.56 -2.66 -7.66
N LEU A 266 -15.42 -2.01 -6.51
CA LEU A 266 -14.50 -0.89 -6.32
C LEU A 266 -13.32 -1.26 -5.41
N TYR A 267 -12.22 -1.77 -5.97
CA TYR A 267 -11.04 -2.16 -5.18
C TYR A 267 -9.93 -1.13 -5.31
N ALA A 268 -9.32 -0.75 -4.18
CA ALA A 268 -8.34 0.34 -4.12
C ALA A 268 -6.94 -0.08 -3.69
N SER A 269 -6.81 -1.19 -2.96
CA SER A 269 -5.52 -1.66 -2.44
C SER A 269 -5.34 -3.16 -2.65
N LEU A 270 -4.08 -3.57 -2.82
CA LEU A 270 -3.67 -4.96 -2.93
C LEU A 270 -2.41 -5.17 -2.09
N ALA A 271 -2.29 -6.36 -1.51
CA ALA A 271 -1.04 -6.82 -0.92
C ALA A 271 -0.89 -8.33 -1.12
N VAL A 272 0.28 -8.78 -1.59
CA VAL A 272 0.64 -10.19 -1.69
C VAL A 272 1.48 -10.55 -0.46
N ASP A 273 1.22 -11.70 0.17
CA ASP A 273 2.07 -12.19 1.27
C ASP A 273 3.47 -12.50 0.72
N PRO A 274 4.53 -11.82 1.20
CA PRO A 274 5.89 -11.97 0.68
C PRO A 274 6.47 -13.39 0.91
N THR A 275 5.93 -14.11 1.89
CA THR A 275 6.37 -15.47 2.27
C THR A 275 5.48 -16.56 1.70
N ARG A 276 4.25 -16.24 1.31
CA ARG A 276 3.26 -17.16 0.74
C ARG A 276 2.55 -16.51 -0.44
N PRO A 277 3.17 -16.51 -1.64
CA PRO A 277 2.65 -15.76 -2.78
C PRO A 277 1.26 -16.16 -3.29
N ASN A 278 0.76 -17.33 -2.88
CA ASN A 278 -0.61 -17.76 -3.13
C ASN A 278 -1.65 -16.96 -2.34
N ILE A 279 -1.24 -16.25 -1.30
CA ILE A 279 -2.12 -15.44 -0.47
C ILE A 279 -2.07 -13.98 -0.94
N VAL A 280 -3.23 -13.47 -1.33
CA VAL A 280 -3.40 -12.09 -1.81
C VAL A 280 -4.56 -11.46 -1.04
N TYR A 281 -4.38 -10.22 -0.61
CA TYR A 281 -5.40 -9.42 0.05
C TYR A 281 -5.80 -8.27 -0.84
N ALA A 282 -7.08 -7.95 -0.85
CA ALA A 282 -7.64 -6.84 -1.59
C ALA A 282 -8.55 -6.01 -0.70
N GLY A 283 -8.35 -4.69 -0.74
CA GLY A 283 -9.14 -3.74 0.02
C GLY A 283 -10.16 -3.06 -0.87
N GLN A 284 -11.42 -3.15 -0.50
CA GLN A 284 -12.49 -2.44 -1.15
C GLN A 284 -12.51 -0.97 -0.69
N MET A 285 -12.74 -0.07 -1.65
CA MET A 285 -13.03 1.33 -1.40
C MET A 285 -14.53 1.54 -1.56
N HIS A 286 -15.10 2.43 -0.76
CA HIS A 286 -16.38 3.03 -1.07
C HIS A 286 -16.16 4.49 -1.46
N CYS A 287 -17.07 5.05 -2.25
CA CYS A 287 -17.18 6.49 -2.41
C CYS A 287 -18.37 7.00 -1.56
N TRP A 288 -18.20 8.17 -0.96
CA TRP A 288 -19.24 8.88 -0.17
C TRP A 288 -19.59 8.20 1.17
N GLU A 289 -20.82 8.31 1.67
CA GLU A 289 -21.28 7.71 2.93
C GLU A 289 -21.67 6.23 2.77
N GLY A 290 -21.01 5.49 1.88
CA GLY A 290 -21.45 4.17 1.45
C GLY A 290 -20.86 2.98 2.19
N ARG A 291 -21.55 1.83 2.15
CA ARG A 291 -21.01 0.56 2.64
C ARG A 291 -19.98 0.02 1.66
N SER A 292 -18.83 -0.42 2.17
CA SER A 292 -17.91 -1.31 1.47
C SER A 292 -18.03 -2.73 2.01
N GLY A 293 -17.72 -3.72 1.18
CA GLY A 293 -17.42 -5.10 1.53
C GLY A 293 -16.00 -5.32 2.05
N GLY A 294 -15.35 -4.27 2.57
CA GLY A 294 -14.14 -4.37 3.38
C GLY A 294 -12.94 -5.05 2.72
N VAL A 295 -12.49 -6.17 3.30
CA VAL A 295 -11.25 -6.87 2.91
C VAL A 295 -11.58 -8.25 2.37
N SER A 296 -11.09 -8.54 1.16
CA SER A 296 -11.17 -9.86 0.56
C SER A 296 -9.79 -10.53 0.59
N ARG A 297 -9.75 -11.85 0.76
CA ARG A 297 -8.53 -12.68 0.72
C ARG A 297 -8.67 -13.79 -0.30
N SER A 298 -7.64 -13.97 -1.10
CA SER A 298 -7.41 -15.17 -1.90
C SER A 298 -6.31 -16.03 -1.27
N THR A 299 -6.41 -17.34 -1.42
CA THR A 299 -5.38 -18.31 -1.01
C THR A 299 -4.86 -19.15 -2.18
N ASP A 300 -5.27 -18.80 -3.39
CA ASP A 300 -5.04 -19.53 -4.64
C ASP A 300 -4.57 -18.60 -5.77
N PHE A 301 -3.70 -17.64 -5.45
CA PHE A 301 -3.13 -16.69 -6.43
C PHE A 301 -4.18 -15.81 -7.11
N GLY A 302 -5.16 -15.33 -6.35
CA GLY A 302 -6.22 -14.44 -6.83
C GLY A 302 -7.27 -15.13 -7.71
N LEU A 303 -7.32 -16.47 -7.75
CA LEU A 303 -8.31 -17.19 -8.55
C LEU A 303 -9.70 -17.12 -7.93
N THR A 304 -9.80 -17.31 -6.62
CA THR A 304 -11.01 -17.15 -5.83
C THR A 304 -10.75 -16.28 -4.60
N TRP A 305 -11.82 -15.66 -4.09
CA TRP A 305 -11.76 -14.70 -3.00
C TRP A 305 -12.79 -15.04 -1.93
N GLU A 306 -12.42 -14.77 -0.70
CA GLU A 306 -13.24 -14.90 0.49
C GLU A 306 -13.33 -13.52 1.17
N ASP A 307 -14.53 -13.10 1.55
CA ASP A 307 -14.71 -11.93 2.40
C ASP A 307 -14.22 -12.24 3.82
N ILE A 308 -13.23 -11.47 4.27
CA ILE A 308 -12.63 -11.58 5.61
C ILE A 308 -12.82 -10.29 6.42
N THR A 309 -13.78 -9.46 6.05
CA THR A 309 -14.08 -8.18 6.70
C THR A 309 -14.42 -8.36 8.18
N GLY A 310 -15.10 -9.45 8.53
CA GLY A 310 -15.48 -9.75 9.92
C GLY A 310 -16.24 -8.58 10.56
N ASN A 311 -15.87 -8.21 11.80
CA ASN A 311 -16.48 -7.06 12.49
C ASN A 311 -15.73 -5.73 12.31
N LEU A 312 -14.95 -5.55 11.24
CA LEU A 312 -14.40 -4.23 10.86
C LEU A 312 -15.52 -3.19 10.63
N GLY A 313 -16.73 -3.67 10.32
CA GLY A 313 -17.92 -2.85 10.10
C GLY A 313 -18.09 -2.51 8.61
N PRO A 314 -19.33 -2.20 8.19
CA PRO A 314 -19.63 -2.07 6.77
C PRO A 314 -19.23 -0.72 6.16
N TRP A 315 -18.85 0.27 6.97
CA TRP A 315 -18.62 1.65 6.54
C TRP A 315 -17.14 1.99 6.60
N LEU A 316 -16.30 1.46 5.71
CA LEU A 316 -14.88 1.82 5.72
C LEU A 316 -14.27 1.71 4.32
N THR A 317 -13.40 2.64 3.93
CA THR A 317 -12.54 2.41 2.77
C THR A 317 -11.25 1.78 3.24
N VAL A 318 -10.82 0.72 2.55
CA VAL A 318 -9.51 0.11 2.76
C VAL A 318 -8.49 0.78 1.84
N TRP A 319 -7.85 1.82 2.35
CA TRP A 319 -6.87 2.63 1.60
C TRP A 319 -5.55 1.91 1.36
N SER A 320 -5.14 1.07 2.31
CA SER A 320 -3.82 0.46 2.29
C SER A 320 -3.84 -0.89 2.98
N LEU A 321 -3.03 -1.80 2.44
CA LEU A 321 -2.76 -3.13 2.97
C LEU A 321 -1.25 -3.32 2.99
N SER A 322 -0.70 -3.87 4.07
CA SER A 322 0.71 -4.23 4.16
C SER A 322 0.84 -5.54 4.91
N VAL A 323 1.54 -6.52 4.32
CA VAL A 323 1.77 -7.83 4.96
C VAL A 323 3.18 -7.86 5.54
N SER A 324 3.26 -8.14 6.84
CA SER A 324 4.52 -8.34 7.54
C SER A 324 5.27 -9.54 6.97
N PRO A 325 6.52 -9.38 6.53
CA PRO A 325 7.32 -10.50 6.00
C PRO A 325 7.75 -11.48 7.09
N HIS A 326 7.64 -11.11 8.35
CA HIS A 326 8.11 -11.91 9.49
C HIS A 326 7.11 -12.97 9.92
N ASP A 327 5.85 -12.57 10.04
CA ASP A 327 4.81 -13.37 10.65
C ASP A 327 3.53 -13.43 9.80
N GLY A 328 3.50 -12.80 8.62
CA GLY A 328 2.32 -12.75 7.76
C GLY A 328 1.13 -11.98 8.35
N THR A 329 1.35 -11.22 9.43
CA THR A 329 0.35 -10.28 9.96
C THR A 329 0.02 -9.24 8.89
N VAL A 330 -1.26 -8.96 8.67
CA VAL A 330 -1.74 -7.93 7.75
C VAL A 330 -2.11 -6.66 8.52
N TYR A 331 -1.55 -5.53 8.10
CA TYR A 331 -1.91 -4.20 8.55
C TYR A 331 -2.83 -3.55 7.53
N ILE A 332 -3.98 -3.08 8.00
CA ILE A 332 -5.08 -2.59 7.19
C ILE A 332 -5.33 -1.13 7.57
N GLY A 333 -5.24 -0.26 6.58
CA GLY A 333 -5.46 1.17 6.72
C GLY A 333 -6.85 1.59 6.27
N THR A 334 -7.63 2.21 7.16
CA THR A 334 -8.99 2.65 6.85
C THR A 334 -9.25 4.11 7.21
N ASP A 335 -10.41 4.64 6.83
CA ASP A 335 -10.88 5.98 7.26
C ASP A 335 -10.98 6.11 8.78
N TYR A 336 -11.20 5.00 9.48
CA TYR A 336 -11.46 4.96 10.92
C TYR A 336 -10.26 4.51 11.74
N GLY A 337 -9.15 4.16 11.09
CA GLY A 337 -7.90 3.83 11.76
C GLY A 337 -7.10 2.71 11.10
N THR A 338 -6.11 2.22 11.84
CA THR A 338 -5.26 1.09 11.41
C THR A 338 -5.63 -0.15 12.20
N TRP A 339 -5.74 -1.28 11.50
CA TRP A 339 -6.16 -2.56 12.04
C TRP A 339 -5.10 -3.61 11.77
N ARG A 340 -4.92 -4.55 12.70
CA ARG A 340 -3.97 -5.66 12.59
C ARG A 340 -4.68 -7.01 12.57
N LEU A 341 -4.61 -7.72 11.45
CA LEU A 341 -5.09 -9.08 11.27
C LEU A 341 -3.90 -10.05 11.40
N PRO A 342 -3.78 -10.85 12.48
CA PRO A 342 -2.73 -11.85 12.57
C PRO A 342 -2.90 -12.93 11.51
N ARG A 343 -1.81 -13.64 11.24
CA ARG A 343 -1.83 -14.82 10.38
C ARG A 343 -2.90 -15.83 10.87
N PRO A 344 -3.76 -16.35 9.98
CA PRO A 344 -4.63 -17.47 10.33
C PRO A 344 -3.78 -18.67 10.76
N LYS A 345 -4.13 -19.29 11.89
CA LYS A 345 -3.46 -20.49 12.42
C LYS A 345 -3.56 -21.67 11.46
#